data_AF-A0A9E5ZY10-F1
#
_entry.id   AF-A0A9E5ZY10-F1
#
_cell.length_a   1.000
_cell.length_b   1.000
_cell.length_c   1.000
_cell.angle_alpha   90.00
_cell.angle_beta   90.00
_cell.angle_gamma   90.00
#
_symmetry.space_group_name_H-M   'P 1'
#
loop_
_entity.id
_entity.type
_entity.pdbx_description
1 polymer ?
#
loop_
_entity_poly.entity_id
_entity_poly.type
_entity_poly.pdbx_seq_one_letter_code
_entity_poly.pdbx_strand_id
1 'polypeptide(L)'
;MIRTTTSIFIVSLALAACSPSGQDPDPVDSGDAEAETETLPIVDEPADLSEIMSDPDDIPTIGYPEGWEMQLYWSGEYPRAFAVTEEGVTVMGHETITFEEYPPIYCGLPHKATYSPWNVERMISDELVFVAKTFPTTFTINEDTSLEVFVGDGVEQLELKTGDVLTYKSYIAEGFFIAEKDGISYEMNEAALPQSTEFEQGPEDQEWVQVTCDDAEKTRAWVLYEQALQAPGVEPYEYTGFGEAADLP
;
A
#
# COMPACT_ATOMS: atom_id res chain seq x y z
N MET A 1 -10.44 65.42 39.47
CA MET A 1 -11.38 65.09 38.39
C MET A 1 -11.31 63.57 38.23
N ILE A 2 -12.15 62.74 38.86
CA ILE A 2 -13.58 62.40 38.56
C ILE A 2 -13.74 62.13 37.05
N ARG A 3 -14.11 60.95 36.54
CA ARG A 3 -15.11 59.95 37.01
C ARG A 3 -14.86 58.56 36.41
N THR A 4 -15.01 57.52 37.24
CA THR A 4 -15.24 56.11 36.89
C THR A 4 -16.73 55.87 36.62
N THR A 5 -17.07 54.85 35.82
CA THR A 5 -18.37 54.17 35.95
C THR A 5 -18.23 52.68 35.65
N THR A 6 -18.46 51.91 36.71
CA THR A 6 -18.69 50.46 36.75
C THR A 6 -20.19 50.22 36.65
N SER A 7 -20.62 49.09 36.08
CA SER A 7 -21.83 48.40 36.58
C SER A 7 -21.76 46.89 36.32
N ILE A 8 -22.14 46.16 37.36
CA ILE A 8 -22.19 44.71 37.52
C ILE A 8 -23.68 44.33 37.72
N PHE A 9 -23.99 43.03 37.60
CA PHE A 9 -24.87 42.20 38.47
C PHE A 9 -26.19 41.67 37.87
N ILE A 10 -26.33 40.34 37.71
CA ILE A 10 -26.95 39.28 38.60
C ILE A 10 -28.41 39.04 38.15
N VAL A 11 -28.89 37.85 37.74
CA VAL A 11 -29.01 36.48 38.34
C VAL A 11 -30.48 36.17 38.67
N SER A 12 -30.86 34.90 38.50
CA SER A 12 -32.02 34.17 39.06
C SER A 12 -33.42 34.41 38.49
N LEU A 13 -34.41 33.51 38.59
CA LEU A 13 -34.59 32.05 38.74
C LEU A 13 -36.14 31.87 38.85
N ALA A 14 -36.65 30.67 38.56
CA ALA A 14 -37.87 30.05 39.13
C ALA A 14 -39.29 30.28 38.50
N LEU A 15 -39.79 29.15 37.96
CA LEU A 15 -41.00 28.37 38.34
C LEU A 15 -42.44 28.91 38.20
N ALA A 16 -43.24 28.08 37.52
CA ALA A 16 -44.55 27.50 37.90
C ALA A 16 -45.85 27.95 37.20
N ALA A 17 -46.45 26.94 36.53
CA ALA A 17 -47.86 26.53 36.51
C ALA A 17 -48.92 27.38 35.79
N CYS A 18 -49.60 26.73 34.82
CA CYS A 18 -51.07 26.64 34.77
C CYS A 18 -51.53 25.51 33.83
N SER A 19 -52.31 24.58 34.38
CA SER A 19 -53.20 23.66 33.66
C SER A 19 -54.62 24.28 33.66
N PRO A 20 -55.54 23.94 32.72
CA PRO A 20 -56.46 22.83 33.02
C PRO A 20 -56.95 21.98 31.83
N SER A 21 -57.04 20.67 32.09
CA SER A 21 -58.15 19.74 31.85
C SER A 21 -58.85 19.65 30.48
N GLY A 22 -58.81 18.45 29.88
CA GLY A 22 -59.80 18.03 28.89
C GLY A 22 -59.58 16.65 28.26
N GLN A 23 -60.05 15.60 28.93
CA GLN A 23 -60.48 14.28 28.40
C GLN A 23 -59.42 13.28 27.89
N ASP A 24 -59.21 12.21 28.68
CA ASP A 24 -58.78 10.90 28.17
C ASP A 24 -59.93 10.20 27.43
N PRO A 25 -59.59 9.46 26.36
CA PRO A 25 -59.96 8.05 26.36
C PRO A 25 -58.83 7.12 25.87
N ASP A 26 -58.58 6.08 26.67
CA ASP A 26 -58.06 4.73 26.41
C ASP A 26 -56.73 4.50 25.62
N PRO A 27 -55.95 3.47 26.01
CA PRO A 27 -54.54 3.37 25.69
C PRO A 27 -54.33 2.85 24.26
N VAL A 28 -53.60 3.62 23.45
CA VAL A 28 -53.04 3.12 22.20
C VAL A 28 -51.67 2.52 22.53
N ASP A 29 -51.65 1.19 22.47
CA ASP A 29 -50.53 0.30 22.18
C ASP A 29 -49.19 1.02 21.91
N SER A 30 -48.34 1.10 22.94
CA SER A 30 -46.95 1.48 22.81
C SER A 30 -46.18 0.32 22.18
N GLY A 31 -46.29 0.22 20.85
CA GLY A 31 -45.29 -0.48 20.05
C GLY A 31 -44.00 0.30 20.13
N ASP A 32 -43.05 -0.21 20.90
CA ASP A 32 -41.67 0.24 20.92
C ASP A 32 -41.14 0.24 19.49
N ALA A 33 -40.88 1.44 18.95
CA ALA A 33 -40.03 1.61 17.80
C ALA A 33 -38.59 1.34 18.26
N GLU A 34 -38.22 0.05 18.26
CA GLU A 34 -36.82 -0.34 18.31
C GLU A 34 -36.14 0.28 17.09
N ALA A 35 -35.20 1.19 17.36
CA ALA A 35 -34.28 1.67 16.36
C ALA A 35 -33.49 0.46 15.84
N GLU A 36 -33.79 0.05 14.61
CA GLU A 36 -32.97 -0.90 13.86
C GLU A 36 -31.56 -0.32 13.80
N THR A 37 -30.71 -0.86 14.66
CA THR A 37 -29.28 -0.65 14.57
C THR A 37 -28.88 -1.51 13.37
N GLU A 38 -28.74 -0.88 12.19
CA GLU A 38 -28.10 -1.51 11.05
C GLU A 38 -26.70 -1.96 11.49
N THR A 39 -26.62 -3.23 11.89
CA THR A 39 -25.36 -3.94 12.06
C THR A 39 -24.69 -3.93 10.70
N LEU A 40 -23.64 -3.11 10.57
CA LEU A 40 -22.71 -3.18 9.46
C LEU A 40 -22.30 -4.64 9.29
N PRO A 41 -22.30 -5.18 8.06
CA PRO A 41 -21.84 -6.54 7.83
C PRO A 41 -20.39 -6.62 8.33
N ILE A 42 -20.18 -7.49 9.32
CA ILE A 42 -18.86 -7.93 9.72
C ILE A 42 -18.32 -8.67 8.49
N VAL A 43 -17.29 -8.11 7.87
CA VAL A 43 -16.51 -8.82 6.85
C VAL A 43 -15.81 -9.95 7.58
N ASP A 44 -16.39 -11.16 7.48
CA ASP A 44 -15.82 -12.38 8.03
C ASP A 44 -14.53 -12.72 7.27
N GLU A 45 -13.41 -12.70 8.00
CA GLU A 45 -12.06 -13.13 7.62
C GLU A 45 -11.34 -12.32 6.50
N PRO A 46 -10.12 -11.81 6.73
CA PRO A 46 -9.29 -11.36 5.61
C PRO A 46 -9.06 -12.56 4.69
N ALA A 47 -9.20 -12.35 3.38
CA ALA A 47 -8.86 -13.37 2.40
C ALA A 47 -7.47 -13.94 2.72
N ASP A 48 -7.34 -15.27 2.75
CA ASP A 48 -6.07 -15.93 2.98
C ASP A 48 -5.17 -15.74 1.74
N LEU A 49 -4.46 -14.62 1.71
CA LEU A 49 -3.54 -14.26 0.64
C LEU A 49 -2.35 -15.24 0.56
N SER A 50 -2.16 -16.11 1.56
CA SER A 50 -1.05 -17.07 1.55
C SER A 50 -1.17 -18.14 0.46
N GLU A 51 -2.39 -18.42 -0.04
CA GLU A 51 -2.59 -19.34 -1.17
C GLU A 51 -2.25 -18.70 -2.54
N ILE A 52 -2.30 -17.36 -2.64
CA ILE A 52 -1.96 -16.61 -3.86
C ILE A 52 -0.43 -16.37 -3.93
N MET A 53 0.23 -16.37 -2.77
CA MET A 53 1.67 -16.15 -2.65
C MET A 53 2.44 -17.45 -2.92
N SER A 54 2.84 -17.66 -4.18
CA SER A 54 3.93 -18.61 -4.47
C SER A 54 5.20 -18.16 -3.73
N ASP A 55 6.03 -19.10 -3.29
CA ASP A 55 7.39 -18.74 -2.84
C ASP A 55 8.07 -17.95 -3.96
N PRO A 56 8.61 -16.74 -3.72
CA PRO A 56 9.24 -15.94 -4.75
C PRO A 56 10.35 -16.69 -5.51
N ASP A 57 10.99 -17.67 -4.86
CA ASP A 57 12.01 -18.52 -5.47
C ASP A 57 11.44 -19.52 -6.50
N ASP A 58 10.14 -19.78 -6.49
CA ASP A 58 9.47 -20.69 -7.43
C ASP A 58 8.98 -19.99 -8.71
N ILE A 59 9.05 -18.65 -8.78
CA ILE A 59 8.63 -17.91 -9.98
C ILE A 59 9.80 -17.88 -10.98
N PRO A 60 9.67 -18.55 -12.14
CA PRO A 60 10.75 -18.60 -13.11
C PRO A 60 11.05 -17.20 -13.68
N THR A 61 12.32 -16.94 -13.93
CA THR A 61 12.79 -15.72 -14.60
C THR A 61 13.75 -16.06 -15.73
N ILE A 62 13.82 -15.20 -16.76
CA ILE A 62 14.69 -15.41 -17.92
C ILE A 62 15.50 -14.14 -18.20
N GLY A 63 16.81 -14.30 -18.39
CA GLY A 63 17.69 -13.24 -18.90
C GLY A 63 18.17 -12.22 -17.87
N TYR A 64 17.73 -12.30 -16.62
CA TYR A 64 18.26 -11.41 -15.57
C TYR A 64 19.75 -11.67 -15.33
N PRO A 65 20.58 -10.61 -15.30
CA PRO A 65 21.96 -10.72 -14.88
C PRO A 65 22.09 -11.26 -13.45
N GLU A 66 23.25 -11.83 -13.13
CA GLU A 66 23.58 -12.21 -11.75
C GLU A 66 23.49 -10.99 -10.82
N GLY A 67 22.97 -11.21 -9.61
CA GLY A 67 22.79 -10.17 -8.60
C GLY A 67 21.37 -9.62 -8.47
N TRP A 68 20.50 -9.81 -9.47
CA TRP A 68 19.08 -9.47 -9.33
C TRP A 68 18.35 -10.48 -8.43
N GLU A 69 17.65 -9.98 -7.43
CA GLU A 69 16.85 -10.78 -6.50
C GLU A 69 15.35 -10.67 -6.82
N MET A 70 14.55 -11.61 -6.34
CA MET A 70 13.09 -11.55 -6.42
C MET A 70 12.57 -11.06 -5.07
N GLN A 71 11.65 -10.11 -5.08
CA GLN A 71 10.92 -9.66 -3.91
C GLN A 71 9.43 -9.82 -4.16
N LEU A 72 8.72 -10.25 -3.12
CA LEU A 72 7.28 -10.24 -3.12
C LEU A 72 6.80 -8.80 -2.96
N TYR A 73 5.71 -8.48 -3.67
CA TYR A 73 5.10 -7.16 -3.71
C TYR A 73 5.98 -6.09 -4.35
N TRP A 74 5.38 -4.94 -4.58
CA TRP A 74 6.09 -3.73 -4.99
C TRP A 74 6.39 -2.90 -3.75
N SER A 75 7.63 -2.47 -3.60
CA SER A 75 8.08 -1.63 -2.49
C SER A 75 7.49 -0.22 -2.57
N GLY A 76 7.44 0.50 -1.45
CA GLY A 76 6.90 1.85 -1.41
C GLY A 76 5.84 2.06 -0.34
N GLU A 77 5.84 3.25 0.25
CA GLU A 77 4.75 3.71 1.12
C GLU A 77 3.46 3.85 0.32
N TYR A 78 3.57 4.31 -0.91
CA TYR A 78 2.53 4.29 -1.95
C TYR A 78 3.14 3.52 -3.11
N PRO A 79 2.98 2.18 -3.16
CA PRO A 79 3.56 1.37 -4.23
C PRO A 79 3.06 1.88 -5.56
N ARG A 80 3.80 1.71 -6.66
CA ARG A 80 3.28 2.18 -7.95
C ARG A 80 2.00 1.41 -8.30
N ALA A 81 1.19 2.02 -9.15
CA ALA A 81 -0.03 1.40 -9.65
C ALA A 81 -0.43 2.03 -10.99
N PHE A 82 -1.24 1.31 -11.76
CA PHE A 82 -1.79 1.81 -13.02
C PHE A 82 -3.24 1.43 -13.17
N ALA A 83 -3.98 2.21 -13.94
CA ALA A 83 -5.39 1.97 -14.23
C ALA A 83 -5.67 2.00 -15.73
N VAL A 84 -6.68 1.25 -16.15
CA VAL A 84 -7.16 1.16 -17.53
C VAL A 84 -8.29 2.17 -17.73
N THR A 85 -8.01 3.26 -18.42
CA THR A 85 -8.94 4.40 -18.57
C THR A 85 -9.82 4.32 -19.82
N GLU A 86 -9.43 3.52 -20.81
CA GLU A 86 -10.18 3.32 -22.06
C GLU A 86 -10.64 1.87 -22.26
N GLU A 87 -11.63 1.67 -23.13
CA GLU A 87 -12.08 0.33 -23.54
C GLU A 87 -11.12 -0.28 -24.59
N GLY A 88 -11.00 -1.61 -24.59
CA GLY A 88 -10.22 -2.33 -25.61
C GLY A 88 -8.71 -2.18 -25.48
N VAL A 89 -8.23 -1.75 -24.31
CA VAL A 89 -6.80 -1.60 -24.01
C VAL A 89 -6.11 -2.95 -24.04
N THR A 90 -4.93 -2.97 -24.65
CA THR A 90 -4.04 -4.13 -24.70
C THR A 90 -2.66 -3.71 -24.25
N VAL A 91 -2.11 -4.41 -23.28
CA VAL A 91 -0.74 -4.19 -22.79
C VAL A 91 0.20 -5.28 -23.31
N MET A 92 1.49 -4.94 -23.32
CA MET A 92 2.54 -5.93 -23.50
C MET A 92 2.68 -6.75 -22.21
N GLY A 93 2.57 -8.07 -22.34
CA GLY A 93 2.84 -9.02 -21.29
C GLY A 93 3.76 -10.14 -21.78
N HIS A 94 4.14 -11.03 -20.88
CA HIS A 94 5.11 -12.10 -21.12
C HIS A 94 4.66 -13.38 -20.43
N GLU A 95 5.01 -14.53 -20.99
CA GLU A 95 4.74 -15.83 -20.35
C GLU A 95 5.54 -15.99 -19.05
N THR A 96 6.69 -15.34 -18.96
CA THR A 96 7.63 -15.42 -17.83
C THR A 96 8.28 -14.06 -17.60
N ILE A 97 8.60 -13.74 -16.35
CA ILE A 97 9.33 -12.51 -15.99
C ILE A 97 10.69 -12.50 -16.70
N THR A 98 11.01 -11.41 -17.39
CA THR A 98 12.16 -11.37 -18.30
C THR A 98 12.87 -10.02 -18.33
N PHE A 99 14.20 -10.05 -18.41
CA PHE A 99 15.03 -8.84 -18.51
C PHE A 99 15.28 -8.38 -19.95
N GLU A 100 15.05 -9.25 -20.94
CA GLU A 100 15.26 -8.96 -22.36
C GLU A 100 13.91 -8.87 -23.11
N GLU A 101 13.91 -8.41 -24.36
CA GLU A 101 12.74 -8.49 -25.23
C GLU A 101 12.45 -9.96 -25.58
N TYR A 102 11.63 -10.60 -24.74
CA TYR A 102 10.98 -11.87 -25.06
C TYR A 102 9.76 -11.61 -25.95
N PRO A 103 9.35 -12.56 -26.82
CA PRO A 103 8.17 -12.38 -27.65
C PRO A 103 6.96 -11.99 -26.80
N PRO A 104 6.32 -10.85 -27.08
CA PRO A 104 5.25 -10.36 -26.23
C PRO A 104 3.98 -11.18 -26.42
N ILE A 105 3.25 -11.36 -25.33
CA ILE A 105 1.83 -11.65 -25.30
C ILE A 105 1.10 -10.31 -25.28
N TYR A 106 0.10 -10.15 -26.12
CA TYR A 106 -0.74 -8.95 -26.10
C TYR A 106 -1.97 -9.24 -25.25
N CYS A 107 -1.95 -8.71 -24.03
CA CYS A 107 -2.94 -8.99 -23.00
C CYS A 107 -4.00 -7.88 -22.97
N GLY A 108 -5.24 -8.20 -23.33
CA GLY A 108 -6.36 -7.29 -23.14
C GLY A 108 -6.64 -7.10 -21.66
N LEU A 109 -6.82 -5.86 -21.20
CA LEU A 109 -7.16 -5.56 -19.80
C LEU A 109 -8.59 -4.98 -19.70
N PRO A 110 -9.35 -5.30 -18.65
CA PRO A 110 -10.71 -4.77 -18.50
C PRO A 110 -10.71 -3.25 -18.33
N HIS A 111 -11.69 -2.58 -18.96
CA HIS A 111 -11.90 -1.15 -18.75
C HIS A 111 -12.16 -0.87 -17.26
N LYS A 112 -11.57 0.23 -16.74
CA LYS A 112 -11.64 0.67 -15.34
C LYS A 112 -10.88 -0.18 -14.34
N ALA A 113 -10.19 -1.24 -14.77
CA ALA A 113 -9.35 -2.04 -13.88
C ALA A 113 -8.20 -1.20 -13.30
N THR A 114 -7.98 -1.30 -11.98
CA THR A 114 -6.84 -0.69 -11.28
C THR A 114 -5.92 -1.79 -10.74
N TYR A 115 -4.69 -1.86 -11.26
CA TYR A 115 -3.66 -2.80 -10.85
C TYR A 115 -2.77 -2.15 -9.79
N SER A 116 -3.03 -2.51 -8.53
CA SER A 116 -2.37 -1.97 -7.34
C SER A 116 -2.26 -3.08 -6.29
N PRO A 117 -1.13 -3.19 -5.55
CA PRO A 117 -1.02 -4.06 -4.39
C PRO A 117 -2.05 -3.75 -3.27
N TRP A 118 -2.70 -2.59 -3.33
CA TRP A 118 -3.77 -2.20 -2.38
C TRP A 118 -5.19 -2.48 -2.90
N ASN A 119 -5.37 -2.84 -4.18
CA ASN A 119 -6.69 -3.18 -4.71
C ASN A 119 -7.00 -4.65 -4.44
N VAL A 120 -7.28 -4.95 -3.16
CA VAL A 120 -7.50 -6.32 -2.68
C VAL A 120 -8.64 -7.03 -3.42
N GLU A 121 -9.71 -6.31 -3.76
CA GLU A 121 -10.84 -6.86 -4.50
C GLU A 121 -10.41 -7.38 -5.89
N ARG A 122 -9.60 -6.59 -6.61
CA ARG A 122 -9.05 -7.03 -7.90
C ARG A 122 -8.01 -8.14 -7.73
N MET A 123 -7.15 -8.05 -6.72
CA MET A 123 -6.16 -9.09 -6.44
C MET A 123 -6.81 -10.46 -6.28
N ILE A 124 -7.91 -10.53 -5.53
CA ILE A 124 -8.63 -11.79 -5.31
C ILE A 124 -9.37 -12.21 -6.57
N SER A 125 -10.12 -11.30 -7.20
CA SER A 125 -10.98 -11.66 -8.34
C SER A 125 -10.21 -12.04 -9.61
N ASP A 126 -9.06 -11.42 -9.85
CA ASP A 126 -8.19 -11.70 -10.99
C ASP A 126 -6.99 -12.57 -10.61
N GLU A 127 -6.89 -13.01 -9.36
CA GLU A 127 -5.75 -13.78 -8.82
C GLU A 127 -4.41 -13.08 -9.11
N LEU A 128 -4.32 -11.77 -8.88
CA LEU A 128 -3.12 -10.99 -9.22
C LEU A 128 -1.94 -11.37 -8.32
N VAL A 129 -0.76 -11.47 -8.92
CA VAL A 129 0.51 -11.68 -8.22
C VAL A 129 1.45 -10.52 -8.51
N PHE A 130 1.85 -9.80 -7.46
CA PHE A 130 2.79 -8.68 -7.56
C PHE A 130 4.17 -9.10 -7.07
N VAL A 131 5.18 -8.88 -7.89
CA VAL A 131 6.60 -9.12 -7.54
C VAL A 131 7.48 -8.04 -8.13
N ALA A 132 8.64 -7.83 -7.52
CA ALA A 132 9.67 -6.97 -8.04
C ALA A 132 10.96 -7.76 -8.27
N LYS A 133 11.61 -7.51 -9.40
CA LYS A 133 13.03 -7.82 -9.55
C LYS A 133 13.79 -6.61 -9.10
N THR A 134 14.64 -6.78 -8.10
CA THR A 134 15.44 -5.70 -7.50
C THR A 134 16.92 -6.04 -7.64
N PHE A 135 17.77 -5.02 -7.69
CA PHE A 135 19.21 -5.20 -7.66
C PHE A 135 19.74 -4.59 -6.35
N PRO A 136 20.07 -5.41 -5.34
CA PRO A 136 20.56 -4.90 -4.07
C PRO A 136 21.81 -4.06 -4.29
N THR A 137 21.76 -2.81 -3.84
CA THR A 137 22.91 -1.90 -3.82
C THR A 137 23.57 -1.95 -2.46
N THR A 138 24.72 -1.28 -2.31
CA THR A 138 25.33 -1.14 -0.99
C THR A 138 25.37 0.31 -0.54
N PHE A 139 25.53 0.51 0.77
CA PHE A 139 25.87 1.81 1.33
C PHE A 139 27.01 1.67 2.33
N THR A 140 27.85 2.70 2.38
CA THR A 140 29.06 2.72 3.22
C THR A 140 28.91 3.74 4.35
N ILE A 141 29.20 3.29 5.57
CA ILE A 141 29.24 4.13 6.77
C ILE A 141 30.59 4.85 6.83
N ASN A 142 30.57 6.19 6.82
CA ASN A 142 31.79 7.00 6.76
C ASN A 142 32.18 7.64 8.12
N GLU A 143 31.42 7.34 9.17
CA GLU A 143 31.77 7.68 10.55
C GLU A 143 31.21 6.65 11.54
N ASP A 144 31.89 6.44 12.66
CA ASP A 144 31.39 5.57 13.73
C ASP A 144 30.04 6.07 14.24
N THR A 145 29.04 5.18 14.31
CA THR A 145 27.68 5.51 14.75
C THR A 145 27.04 4.35 15.52
N SER A 146 25.95 4.65 16.23
CA SER A 146 25.10 3.69 16.93
C SER A 146 23.65 4.02 16.60
N LEU A 147 22.95 3.07 15.99
CA LEU A 147 21.62 3.27 15.43
C LEU A 147 20.62 2.35 16.13
N GLU A 148 19.44 2.88 16.41
CA GLU A 148 18.29 2.05 16.77
C GLU A 148 17.77 1.39 15.49
N VAL A 149 17.71 0.06 15.48
CA VAL A 149 17.26 -0.75 14.35
C VAL A 149 16.26 -1.79 14.82
N PHE A 150 15.40 -2.27 13.92
CA PHE A 150 14.54 -3.42 14.21
C PHE A 150 15.11 -4.70 13.61
N VAL A 151 15.04 -5.78 14.37
CA VAL A 151 15.40 -7.14 13.95
C VAL A 151 14.23 -8.05 14.29
N GLY A 152 13.43 -8.40 13.28
CA GLY A 152 12.11 -9.00 13.50
C GLY A 152 11.24 -8.06 14.35
N ASP A 153 10.60 -8.59 15.40
CA ASP A 153 9.76 -7.81 16.32
C ASP A 153 10.57 -7.07 17.42
N GLY A 154 11.90 -7.18 17.41
CA GLY A 154 12.79 -6.64 18.43
C GLY A 154 13.43 -5.31 18.02
N VAL A 155 13.80 -4.50 19.02
CA VAL A 155 14.59 -3.28 18.84
C VAL A 155 16.00 -3.51 19.37
N GLU A 156 17.01 -3.15 18.57
CA GLU A 156 18.42 -3.31 18.90
C GLU A 156 19.22 -2.02 18.64
N GLN A 157 20.33 -1.85 19.37
CA GLN A 157 21.34 -0.84 19.02
C GLN A 157 22.41 -1.49 18.15
N LEU A 158 22.47 -1.09 16.88
CA LEU A 158 23.48 -1.52 15.94
C LEU A 158 24.65 -0.54 15.95
N GLU A 159 25.79 -1.01 16.46
CA GLU A 159 27.06 -0.27 16.42
C GLU A 159 27.72 -0.45 15.05
N LEU A 160 27.87 0.63 14.30
CA LEU A 160 28.52 0.66 12.99
C LEU A 160 29.82 1.44 13.05
N LYS A 161 30.81 0.98 12.28
CA LYS A 161 32.13 1.57 12.18
C LYS A 161 32.35 2.22 10.83
N THR A 162 33.25 3.20 10.84
CA THR A 162 33.77 3.79 9.60
C THR A 162 34.32 2.69 8.69
N GLY A 163 33.81 2.62 7.47
CA GLY A 163 34.13 1.60 6.47
C GLY A 163 33.22 0.37 6.48
N ASP A 164 32.25 0.27 7.38
CA ASP A 164 31.23 -0.78 7.30
C ASP A 164 30.39 -0.59 6.03
N VAL A 165 30.13 -1.69 5.35
CA VAL A 165 29.30 -1.75 4.14
C VAL A 165 28.09 -2.63 4.44
N LEU A 166 26.91 -2.13 4.09
CA LEU A 166 25.64 -2.83 4.24
C LEU A 166 24.95 -2.92 2.88
N THR A 167 24.19 -3.98 2.67
CA THR A 167 23.38 -4.16 1.46
C THR A 167 22.02 -3.52 1.66
N TYR A 168 21.62 -2.58 0.82
CA TYR A 168 20.27 -2.05 0.74
C TYR A 168 19.37 -3.08 0.04
N LYS A 169 18.31 -3.53 0.70
CA LYS A 169 17.41 -4.56 0.18
C LYS A 169 16.13 -3.97 -0.40
N SER A 170 15.45 -3.10 0.35
CA SER A 170 14.18 -2.52 -0.10
C SER A 170 13.79 -1.30 0.71
N TYR A 171 13.08 -0.36 0.06
CA TYR A 171 12.38 0.72 0.74
C TYR A 171 11.05 0.21 1.31
N ILE A 172 10.67 0.71 2.49
CA ILE A 172 9.37 0.41 3.12
C ILE A 172 8.49 1.65 3.05
N ALA A 173 8.57 2.53 4.06
CA ALA A 173 7.73 3.71 4.22
C ALA A 173 8.40 4.75 5.13
N GLU A 174 8.07 6.03 4.99
CA GLU A 174 8.53 7.11 5.87
C GLU A 174 10.07 7.17 6.09
N GLY A 175 10.86 6.79 5.08
CA GLY A 175 12.32 6.73 5.20
C GLY A 175 12.86 5.48 5.89
N PHE A 176 12.00 4.51 6.22
CA PHE A 176 12.41 3.18 6.66
C PHE A 176 12.74 2.28 5.46
N PHE A 177 13.77 1.46 5.63
CA PHE A 177 14.25 0.53 4.62
C PHE A 177 14.86 -0.71 5.28
N ILE A 178 14.91 -1.81 4.54
CA ILE A 178 15.61 -3.03 4.95
C ILE A 178 17.05 -2.98 4.47
N ALA A 179 17.99 -3.16 5.39
CA ALA A 179 19.40 -3.36 5.11
C ALA A 179 19.83 -4.76 5.56
N GLU A 180 20.87 -5.32 4.95
CA GLU A 180 21.49 -6.56 5.37
C GLU A 180 22.97 -6.36 5.70
N LYS A 181 23.40 -6.92 6.82
CA LYS A 181 24.82 -7.03 7.17
C LYS A 181 25.07 -8.40 7.80
N ASP A 182 26.08 -9.10 7.30
CA ASP A 182 26.48 -10.42 7.81
C ASP A 182 25.34 -11.46 7.85
N GLY A 183 24.40 -11.38 6.88
CA GLY A 183 23.24 -12.25 6.78
C GLY A 183 22.11 -11.94 7.76
N ILE A 184 22.17 -10.80 8.45
CA ILE A 184 21.11 -10.30 9.34
C ILE A 184 20.42 -9.13 8.64
N SER A 185 19.08 -9.21 8.55
CA SER A 185 18.26 -8.12 8.05
C SER A 185 17.89 -7.16 9.18
N TYR A 186 18.06 -5.88 8.92
CA TYR A 186 17.77 -4.76 9.81
C TYR A 186 16.77 -3.85 9.14
N GLU A 187 15.68 -3.50 9.83
CA GLU A 187 14.90 -2.33 9.45
C GLU A 187 15.56 -1.09 10.05
N MET A 188 15.91 -0.15 9.19
CA MET A 188 16.66 1.05 9.53
C MET A 188 15.89 2.29 9.09
N ASN A 189 16.05 3.39 9.82
CA ASN A 189 15.55 4.69 9.40
C ASN A 189 16.67 5.50 8.75
N GLU A 190 16.46 5.95 7.51
CA GLU A 190 17.45 6.74 6.76
C GLU A 190 17.84 8.04 7.49
N ALA A 191 16.89 8.69 8.16
CA ALA A 191 17.15 9.91 8.91
C ALA A 191 18.03 9.69 10.15
N ALA A 192 18.15 8.45 10.63
CA ALA A 192 19.07 8.10 11.72
C ALA A 192 20.52 7.91 11.23
N LEU A 193 20.73 7.71 9.93
CA LEU A 193 22.06 7.51 9.37
C LEU A 193 22.90 8.79 9.44
N PRO A 194 24.23 8.64 9.60
CA PRO A 194 25.17 9.73 9.35
C PRO A 194 24.93 10.40 8.00
N GLN A 195 24.97 11.72 7.97
CA GLN A 195 24.88 12.50 6.71
C GLN A 195 26.06 12.23 5.76
N SER A 196 27.15 11.64 6.28
CA SER A 196 28.30 11.21 5.50
C SER A 196 28.10 9.83 4.85
N THR A 197 26.99 9.13 5.10
CA THR A 197 26.70 7.83 4.50
C THR A 197 26.59 7.95 2.99
N GLU A 198 27.27 7.08 2.27
CA GLU A 198 27.27 7.07 0.80
C GLU A 198 26.50 5.86 0.29
N PHE A 199 25.43 6.11 -0.48
CA PHE A 199 24.63 5.07 -1.12
C PHE A 199 25.10 4.86 -2.56
N GLU A 200 25.34 3.60 -2.90
CA GLU A 200 25.53 3.22 -4.29
C GLU A 200 24.20 3.32 -5.05
N GLN A 201 24.30 3.78 -6.30
CA GLN A 201 23.16 3.85 -7.20
C GLN A 201 23.08 2.55 -8.00
N GLY A 202 21.89 1.99 -8.06
CA GLY A 202 21.57 0.78 -8.80
C GLY A 202 20.68 1.06 -10.01
N PRO A 203 20.37 0.03 -10.81
CA PRO A 203 19.23 0.11 -11.72
C PRO A 203 17.93 0.30 -10.93
N GLU A 204 16.91 0.84 -11.58
CA GLU A 204 15.57 0.89 -11.01
C GLU A 204 14.96 -0.51 -10.89
N ASP A 205 14.14 -0.69 -9.86
CA ASP A 205 13.40 -1.95 -9.65
C ASP A 205 12.40 -2.19 -10.78
N GLN A 206 12.33 -3.45 -11.21
CA GLN A 206 11.41 -3.90 -12.23
C GLN A 206 10.20 -4.54 -11.58
N GLU A 207 9.10 -3.79 -11.57
CA GLU A 207 7.84 -4.16 -10.93
C GLU A 207 6.92 -4.89 -11.89
N TRP A 208 6.65 -6.16 -11.58
CA TRP A 208 5.84 -7.06 -12.38
C TRP A 208 4.53 -7.40 -11.69
N VAL A 209 3.47 -7.50 -12.49
CA VAL A 209 2.19 -8.05 -12.06
C VAL A 209 1.78 -9.17 -13.00
N GLN A 210 1.41 -10.32 -12.45
CA GLN A 210 0.74 -11.36 -13.22
C GLN A 210 -0.74 -11.03 -13.29
N VAL A 211 -1.25 -10.88 -14.50
CA VAL A 211 -2.65 -10.56 -14.77
C VAL A 211 -3.35 -11.70 -15.48
N THR A 212 -4.68 -11.70 -15.40
CA THR A 212 -5.54 -12.49 -16.28
C THR A 212 -5.98 -11.63 -17.46
N CYS A 213 -5.66 -12.05 -18.68
CA CYS A 213 -6.09 -11.37 -19.90
C CYS A 213 -7.59 -11.50 -20.12
N ASP A 214 -8.20 -10.47 -20.70
CA ASP A 214 -9.60 -10.46 -21.12
C ASP A 214 -9.81 -11.20 -22.45
N ASP A 215 -9.35 -12.44 -22.49
CA ASP A 215 -9.64 -13.38 -23.56
C ASP A 215 -10.47 -14.57 -23.04
N ALA A 216 -10.96 -15.39 -23.96
CA ALA A 216 -11.79 -16.54 -23.63
C ALA A 216 -11.03 -17.66 -22.91
N GLU A 217 -9.70 -17.68 -23.02
CA GLU A 217 -8.82 -18.70 -22.44
C GLU A 217 -8.33 -18.30 -21.04
N LYS A 218 -8.58 -17.05 -20.63
CA LYS A 218 -8.07 -16.44 -19.39
C LYS A 218 -6.56 -16.58 -19.30
N THR A 219 -5.88 -16.24 -20.40
CA THR A 219 -4.41 -16.29 -20.49
C THR A 219 -3.78 -15.53 -19.33
N ARG A 220 -2.77 -16.13 -18.69
CA ARG A 220 -1.97 -15.48 -17.64
C ARG A 220 -0.74 -14.84 -18.27
N ALA A 221 -0.50 -13.56 -17.96
CA ALA A 221 0.64 -12.82 -18.50
C ALA A 221 1.29 -11.97 -17.41
N TRP A 222 2.62 -11.99 -17.38
CA TRP A 222 3.43 -11.06 -16.60
C TRP A 222 3.56 -9.74 -17.33
N VAL A 223 3.12 -8.66 -16.70
CA VAL A 223 3.16 -7.31 -17.23
C VAL A 223 4.14 -6.50 -16.39
N LEU A 224 5.14 -5.89 -17.06
CA LEU A 224 6.06 -4.95 -16.42
C LEU A 224 5.37 -3.59 -16.32
N TYR A 225 5.39 -2.96 -15.15
CA TYR A 225 4.77 -1.65 -14.89
C TYR A 225 5.11 -0.61 -15.97
N GLU A 226 6.41 -0.42 -16.23
CA GLU A 226 6.91 0.54 -17.22
C GLU A 226 6.45 0.24 -18.66
N GLN A 227 6.14 -1.02 -18.98
CA GLN A 227 5.59 -1.41 -20.28
C GLN A 227 4.08 -1.22 -20.33
N ALA A 228 3.36 -1.44 -19.22
CA ALA A 228 1.93 -1.19 -19.13
C ALA A 228 1.62 0.29 -19.45
N LEU A 229 2.39 1.21 -18.86
CA LEU A 229 2.23 2.65 -19.06
C LEU A 229 2.50 3.13 -20.50
N GLN A 230 3.09 2.29 -21.36
CA GLN A 230 3.29 2.63 -22.77
C GLN A 230 2.03 2.37 -23.61
N ALA A 231 1.07 1.60 -23.10
CA ALA A 231 -0.17 1.31 -23.80
C ALA A 231 -1.12 2.52 -23.75
N PRO A 232 -1.71 2.94 -24.89
CA PRO A 232 -2.79 3.92 -24.90
C PRO A 232 -3.95 3.47 -24.01
N GLY A 233 -4.51 4.39 -23.22
CA GLY A 233 -5.59 4.07 -22.28
C GLY A 233 -5.13 3.41 -20.98
N VAL A 234 -3.82 3.42 -20.70
CA VAL A 234 -3.26 3.10 -19.38
C VAL A 234 -2.62 4.35 -18.79
N GLU A 235 -2.97 4.65 -17.54
CA GLU A 235 -2.42 5.80 -16.81
C GLU A 235 -1.89 5.37 -15.44
N PRO A 236 -0.87 6.06 -14.89
CA PRO A 236 -0.50 5.89 -13.49
C PRO A 236 -1.71 6.15 -12.58
N TYR A 237 -1.91 5.27 -11.60
CA TYR A 237 -2.99 5.43 -10.63
C TYR A 237 -2.53 6.35 -9.50
N GLU A 238 -3.29 7.43 -9.28
CA GLU A 238 -3.07 8.35 -8.16
C GLU A 238 -3.93 7.95 -6.97
N TYR A 239 -3.28 7.59 -5.86
CA TYR A 239 -3.96 7.27 -4.61
C TYR A 239 -4.68 8.47 -4.01
N THR A 240 -5.88 8.25 -3.50
CA THR A 240 -6.62 9.26 -2.72
C THR A 240 -6.34 9.19 -1.22
N GLY A 241 -5.80 8.08 -0.75
CA GLY A 241 -5.52 7.80 0.66
C GLY A 241 -4.53 6.65 0.83
N PHE A 242 -3.96 6.54 2.03
CA PHE A 242 -3.05 5.46 2.40
C PHE A 242 -3.81 4.13 2.50
N GLY A 243 -3.28 3.08 1.84
CA GLY A 243 -3.91 1.75 1.83
C GLY A 243 -5.20 1.66 1.00
N GLU A 244 -5.54 2.69 0.23
CA GLU A 244 -6.80 2.76 -0.52
C GLU A 244 -6.57 2.61 -2.02
N ALA A 245 -7.04 1.52 -2.63
CA ALA A 245 -7.17 1.43 -4.07
C ALA A 245 -8.40 0.64 -4.48
N ALA A 246 -9.02 1.06 -5.58
CA ALA A 246 -10.17 0.40 -6.19
C ALA A 246 -10.15 0.64 -7.70
N ASP A 247 -10.94 -0.17 -8.40
CA ASP A 247 -11.25 0.08 -9.81
C ASP A 247 -11.93 1.44 -9.99
N LEU A 248 -11.74 2.02 -11.18
CA LEU A 248 -12.32 3.33 -11.51
C LEU A 248 -13.86 3.27 -11.53
N PRO A 249 -14.56 4.37 -11.18
CA PRO A 249 -16.02 4.44 -11.15
C PRO A 249 -16.65 4.39 -12.55
#